data_AF-A0A925L9W8-F1
#
_entry.id   AF-A0A925L9W8-F1
#
_cell.length_a   1.000
_cell.length_b   1.000
_cell.length_c   1.000
_cell.angle_alpha   90.00
_cell.angle_beta   90.00
_cell.angle_gamma   90.00
#
_symmetry.space_group_name_H-M   'P 1'
#
loop_
_entity.id
_entity.type
_entity.pdbx_description
1 polymer ?
#
loop_
_entity_poly.entity_id
_entity_poly.type
_entity_poly.pdbx_seq_one_letter_code
_entity_poly.pdbx_strand_id
1 'polypeptide(L)'
;MHASVLEPQLREQPDWDQSAQALIDGCVALATPELKVRFLDRVCLSLGDRLYPAFLRLLCLVSDNADEPARRAVVRTLTHALATGRLPSGRLQAWGGHRSEQQAWSASTRSLGPLEYLCAWPGRRDSELAMPDFAAATRSVISLVMIDDEAGALYRRKLRQDIDDPLGGALSRTTRAALAELVDAWEAGAPTEDMVQRLTLHVGEAEGDGLSALHRMPLPLR
;
A
#
# COMPACT_ATOMS: atom_id res chain seq x y z
N MET A 1 -20.88 3.39 -31.04
CA MET A 1 -20.25 4.52 -30.31
C MET A 1 -19.68 3.96 -29.02
N HIS A 2 -18.39 3.59 -29.00
CA HIS A 2 -17.72 3.19 -27.76
C HIS A 2 -17.44 4.48 -26.98
N ALA A 3 -18.11 4.66 -25.84
CA ALA A 3 -17.70 5.65 -24.86
C ALA A 3 -16.29 5.26 -24.39
N SER A 4 -15.29 6.05 -24.79
CA SER A 4 -13.96 5.97 -24.21
C SER A 4 -14.11 6.34 -22.74
N VAL A 5 -14.12 5.35 -21.85
CA VAL A 5 -14.05 5.59 -20.42
C VAL A 5 -12.71 6.27 -20.19
N LEU A 6 -12.75 7.58 -19.91
CA LEU A 6 -11.55 8.33 -19.56
C LEU A 6 -10.98 7.69 -18.29
N GLU A 7 -9.85 7.02 -18.43
CA GLU A 7 -9.14 6.44 -17.29
C GLU A 7 -8.70 7.58 -16.36
N PRO A 8 -8.82 7.43 -15.03
CA PRO A 8 -8.39 8.46 -14.09
C PRO A 8 -6.90 8.75 -14.28
N GLN A 9 -6.55 10.03 -14.45
CA GLN A 9 -5.17 10.51 -14.53
C GLN A 9 -4.97 11.65 -13.54
N LEU A 10 -3.77 11.72 -12.96
CA LEU A 10 -3.38 12.88 -12.16
C LEU A 10 -3.27 14.11 -13.07
N ARG A 11 -3.55 15.28 -12.51
CA ARG A 11 -3.21 16.56 -13.15
C ARG A 11 -1.69 16.64 -13.33
N GLU A 12 -1.22 17.40 -14.32
CA GLU A 12 0.22 17.63 -14.51
C GLU A 12 0.89 18.21 -13.25
N GLN A 13 0.16 19.02 -12.49
CA GLN A 13 0.57 19.54 -11.18
C GLN A 13 -0.55 19.30 -10.17
N PRO A 14 -0.56 18.15 -9.48
CA PRO A 14 -1.55 17.88 -8.44
C PRO A 14 -1.31 18.77 -7.22
N ASP A 15 -2.37 19.38 -6.71
CA ASP A 15 -2.34 20.10 -5.43
C ASP A 15 -2.46 19.08 -4.29
N TRP A 16 -1.30 18.60 -3.85
CA TRP A 16 -1.19 17.58 -2.83
C TRP A 16 -1.62 18.08 -1.44
N ASP A 17 -1.29 19.33 -1.12
CA ASP A 17 -1.61 19.93 0.17
C ASP A 17 -3.11 20.15 0.31
N GLN A 18 -3.77 20.69 -0.72
CA GLN A 18 -5.22 20.82 -0.75
C GLN A 18 -5.91 19.45 -0.69
N SER A 19 -5.36 18.44 -1.36
CA SER A 19 -5.91 17.08 -1.36
C SER A 19 -5.78 16.41 0.01
N ALA A 20 -4.64 16.59 0.69
CA ALA A 20 -4.43 16.11 2.04
C ALA A 20 -5.35 16.82 3.04
N GLN A 21 -5.54 18.15 2.89
CA GLN A 21 -6.48 18.90 3.70
C GLN A 21 -7.92 18.40 3.50
N ALA A 22 -8.35 18.15 2.26
CA ALA A 22 -9.67 17.61 1.98
C ALA A 22 -9.89 16.21 2.60
N LEU A 23 -8.86 15.37 2.61
CA LEU A 23 -8.89 14.06 3.29
C LEU A 23 -9.08 14.24 4.81
N ILE A 24 -8.32 15.15 5.43
CA ILE A 24 -8.43 15.49 6.86
C ILE A 24 -9.83 16.02 7.17
N ASP A 25 -10.30 17.02 6.41
CA ASP A 25 -11.60 17.65 6.60
C ASP A 25 -12.74 16.64 6.52
N GLY A 26 -12.68 15.71 5.57
CA GLY A 26 -13.65 14.62 5.48
C GLY A 26 -13.63 13.70 6.71
N CYS A 27 -12.44 13.33 7.18
CA CYS A 27 -12.28 12.52 8.39
C CYS A 27 -12.69 13.26 9.68
N VAL A 28 -12.64 14.59 9.71
CA VAL A 28 -13.02 15.41 10.87
C VAL A 28 -14.51 15.75 10.86
N ALA A 29 -15.03 16.27 9.75
CA ALA A 29 -16.35 16.88 9.67
C ALA A 29 -17.52 15.87 9.59
N LEU A 30 -17.28 14.67 9.04
CA LEU A 30 -18.35 13.68 8.91
C LEU A 30 -18.76 13.12 10.27
N ALA A 31 -20.06 13.10 10.54
CA ALA A 31 -20.59 12.86 11.89
C ALA A 31 -20.40 11.42 12.39
N THR A 32 -20.42 10.42 11.50
CA THR A 32 -20.40 9.00 11.89
C THR A 32 -19.20 8.26 11.31
N PRO A 33 -18.68 7.22 12.00
CA PRO A 33 -17.60 6.38 11.47
C PRO A 33 -17.92 5.77 10.10
N GLU A 34 -19.17 5.34 9.89
CA GLU A 34 -19.61 4.77 8.62
C GLU A 34 -19.56 5.79 7.47
N LEU A 35 -19.96 7.05 7.71
CA LEU A 35 -19.85 8.10 6.69
C LEU A 35 -18.39 8.39 6.34
N LYS A 36 -17.50 8.39 7.33
CA LYS A 36 -16.06 8.60 7.12
C LYS A 36 -15.44 7.49 6.27
N VAL A 37 -15.79 6.23 6.53
CA VAL A 37 -15.27 5.12 5.72
C VAL A 37 -15.87 5.14 4.31
N ARG A 38 -17.17 5.45 4.13
CA ARG A 38 -17.74 5.65 2.79
C ARG A 38 -17.07 6.78 2.02
N PHE A 39 -16.63 7.83 2.72
CA PHE A 39 -15.82 8.88 2.14
C PHE A 39 -14.47 8.35 1.65
N LEU A 40 -13.75 7.56 2.47
CA LEU A 40 -12.51 6.90 2.02
C LEU A 40 -12.73 5.98 0.82
N ASP A 41 -13.82 5.19 0.82
CA ASP A 41 -14.19 4.34 -0.32
C ASP A 41 -14.37 5.18 -1.58
N ARG A 42 -15.08 6.32 -1.49
CA ARG A 42 -15.29 7.22 -2.62
C ARG A 42 -13.98 7.87 -3.08
N VAL A 43 -13.08 8.24 -2.17
CA VAL A 43 -11.73 8.72 -2.53
C VAL A 43 -11.00 7.66 -3.35
N CYS A 44 -10.94 6.42 -2.86
CA CYS A 44 -10.26 5.32 -3.56
C CYS A 44 -10.92 5.01 -4.91
N LEU A 45 -12.25 4.97 -4.98
CA LEU A 45 -12.99 4.75 -6.22
C LEU A 45 -12.77 5.88 -7.24
N SER A 46 -12.69 7.13 -6.78
CA SER A 46 -12.45 8.29 -7.66
C SER A 46 -11.04 8.32 -8.24
N LEU A 47 -10.05 7.85 -7.46
CA LEU A 47 -8.68 7.64 -7.93
C LEU A 47 -8.61 6.46 -8.90
N GLY A 48 -9.42 5.42 -8.67
CA GLY A 48 -9.36 4.18 -9.42
C GLY A 48 -8.12 3.35 -9.07
N ASP A 49 -8.10 2.10 -9.56
CA ASP A 49 -7.11 1.10 -9.17
C ASP A 49 -5.65 1.51 -9.46
N ARG A 50 -5.43 2.33 -10.50
CA ARG A 50 -4.10 2.79 -10.92
C ARG A 50 -3.52 3.90 -10.04
N LEU A 51 -4.36 4.70 -9.38
CA LEU A 51 -3.92 5.86 -8.61
C LEU A 51 -3.93 5.61 -7.10
N TYR A 52 -3.93 4.34 -6.66
CA TYR A 52 -3.67 3.99 -5.27
C TYR A 52 -2.33 4.56 -4.72
N PRO A 53 -1.24 4.67 -5.50
CA PRO A 53 -0.03 5.38 -5.06
C PRO A 53 -0.28 6.84 -4.64
N ALA A 54 -1.24 7.53 -5.29
CA ALA A 54 -1.62 8.88 -4.90
C ALA A 54 -2.31 8.89 -3.53
N PHE A 55 -3.14 7.89 -3.24
CA PHE A 55 -3.72 7.74 -1.89
C PHE A 55 -2.63 7.52 -0.83
N LEU A 56 -1.64 6.66 -1.11
CA LEU A 56 -0.51 6.45 -0.20
C LEU A 56 0.30 7.73 0.02
N ARG A 57 0.49 8.55 -1.02
CA ARG A 57 1.09 9.88 -0.87
C ARG A 57 0.29 10.79 0.05
N LEU A 58 -1.04 10.80 -0.03
CA LEU A 58 -1.88 11.56 0.89
C LEU A 58 -1.69 11.09 2.34
N LEU A 59 -1.61 9.78 2.58
CA LEU A 59 -1.32 9.26 3.93
C LEU A 59 0.04 9.72 4.45
N CYS A 60 1.07 9.77 3.59
CA CYS A 60 2.38 10.27 3.97
C CYS A 60 2.32 11.75 4.36
N LEU A 61 1.68 12.60 3.54
CA LEU A 61 1.51 14.02 3.84
C LEU A 61 0.75 14.26 5.14
N VAL A 62 -0.29 13.46 5.42
CA VAL A 62 -1.02 13.55 6.69
C VAL A 62 -0.12 13.18 7.86
N SER A 63 0.60 12.07 7.76
CA SER A 63 1.54 11.64 8.81
C SER A 63 2.59 12.71 9.11
N ASP A 64 3.19 13.28 8.07
CA ASP A 64 4.37 14.12 8.18
C ASP A 64 4.03 15.57 8.55
N ASN A 65 2.88 16.10 8.07
CA ASN A 65 2.57 17.54 8.14
C ASN A 65 1.33 17.90 8.97
N ALA A 66 0.39 16.97 9.17
CA ALA A 66 -0.85 17.31 9.86
C ALA A 66 -0.64 17.47 11.37
N ASP A 67 -1.53 18.20 12.04
CA ASP A 67 -1.51 18.26 13.50
C ASP A 67 -2.01 16.95 14.12
N GLU A 68 -1.77 16.80 15.42
CA GLU A 68 -2.10 15.57 16.13
C GLU A 68 -3.63 15.24 16.11
N PRO A 69 -4.55 16.20 16.29
CA PRO A 69 -5.99 15.96 16.09
C PRO A 69 -6.34 15.44 14.70
N ALA A 70 -5.77 16.02 13.63
CA ALA A 70 -6.01 15.61 12.25
C ALA A 70 -5.50 14.20 11.98
N ARG A 71 -4.26 13.88 12.39
CA ARG A 71 -3.71 12.52 12.26
C ARG A 71 -4.60 11.49 12.96
N ARG A 72 -5.02 11.76 14.19
CA ARG A 72 -5.93 10.87 14.93
C ARG A 72 -7.27 10.66 14.24
N ALA A 73 -7.84 11.70 13.62
CA ALA A 73 -9.10 11.58 12.89
C ALA A 73 -8.97 10.63 11.68
N VAL A 74 -7.86 10.73 10.94
CA VAL A 74 -7.56 9.84 9.81
C VAL A 74 -7.31 8.42 10.29
N VAL A 75 -6.45 8.22 11.31
CA VAL A 75 -6.14 6.90 11.88
C VAL A 75 -7.39 6.19 12.36
N ARG A 76 -8.24 6.85 13.18
CA ARG A 76 -9.49 6.24 13.65
C ARG A 76 -10.41 5.82 12.52
N THR A 77 -10.43 6.58 11.42
CA THR A 77 -11.20 6.22 10.23
C THR A 77 -10.63 4.97 9.57
N LEU A 78 -9.31 4.89 9.39
CA LEU A 78 -8.62 3.70 8.85
C LEU A 78 -8.81 2.48 9.76
N THR A 79 -8.77 2.66 11.07
CA THR A 79 -9.02 1.60 12.06
C THR A 79 -10.43 1.05 11.93
N HIS A 80 -11.44 1.93 11.79
CA HIS A 80 -12.81 1.51 11.58
C HIS A 80 -12.99 0.80 10.23
N ALA A 81 -12.34 1.30 9.18
CA ALA A 81 -12.33 0.67 7.86
C ALA A 81 -11.71 -0.74 7.93
N LEU A 82 -10.59 -0.90 8.65
CA LEU A 82 -9.94 -2.18 8.87
C LEU A 82 -10.84 -3.15 9.63
N ALA A 83 -11.43 -2.71 10.75
CA ALA A 83 -12.32 -3.53 11.57
C ALA A 83 -13.58 -4.02 10.81
N THR A 84 -14.00 -3.27 9.79
CA THR A 84 -15.16 -3.59 8.94
C THR A 84 -14.79 -4.26 7.62
N GLY A 85 -13.51 -4.58 7.39
CA GLY A 85 -13.04 -5.22 6.16
C GLY A 85 -13.05 -4.32 4.92
N ARG A 86 -13.13 -3.00 5.10
CA ARG A 86 -13.16 -1.98 4.04
C ARG A 86 -11.93 -1.09 4.05
N LEU A 87 -10.78 -1.61 4.48
CA LEU A 87 -9.53 -0.84 4.42
C LEU A 87 -9.25 -0.41 2.98
N PRO A 88 -8.91 0.87 2.73
CA PRO A 88 -8.44 1.34 1.44
C PRO A 88 -7.36 0.41 0.86
N SER A 89 -7.62 -0.17 -0.31
CA SER A 89 -6.72 -1.13 -0.93
C SER A 89 -6.50 -0.85 -2.42
N GLY A 90 -5.27 -1.08 -2.86
CA GLY A 90 -4.86 -0.95 -4.26
C GLY A 90 -4.81 -2.31 -4.94
N ARG A 91 -5.10 -2.34 -6.25
CA ARG A 91 -5.07 -3.58 -7.03
C ARG A 91 -3.74 -3.75 -7.75
N LEU A 92 -3.12 -4.92 -7.58
CA LEU A 92 -1.96 -5.35 -8.37
C LEU A 92 -2.26 -6.66 -9.10
N GLN A 93 -1.61 -6.86 -10.24
CA GLN A 93 -1.65 -8.14 -10.97
C GLN A 93 -0.93 -9.22 -10.13
N ALA A 94 -1.53 -10.40 -10.02
CA ALA A 94 -0.89 -11.55 -9.38
C ALA A 94 0.28 -12.08 -10.23
N TRP A 95 1.27 -12.68 -9.55
CA TRP A 95 2.46 -13.24 -10.18
C TRP A 95 2.09 -14.40 -11.12
N GLY A 96 2.68 -14.44 -12.32
CA GLY A 96 2.35 -15.42 -13.38
C GLY A 96 1.45 -14.88 -14.49
N GLY A 97 0.86 -13.70 -14.32
CA GLY A 97 0.15 -12.97 -15.39
C GLY A 97 1.11 -12.26 -16.36
N HIS A 98 2.15 -12.94 -16.84
CA HIS A 98 2.88 -12.41 -17.99
C HIS A 98 1.95 -12.53 -19.20
N ARG A 99 1.69 -11.41 -19.88
CA ARG A 99 0.88 -11.34 -21.10
C ARG A 99 1.51 -12.21 -22.18
N SER A 100 1.21 -13.50 -22.19
CA SER A 100 1.14 -14.26 -23.43
C SER A 100 -0.26 -14.04 -24.00
N GLU A 101 -0.35 -13.62 -25.25
CA GLU A 101 -1.62 -13.30 -25.94
C GLU A 101 -2.58 -14.50 -26.07
N GLN A 102 -2.24 -15.66 -25.51
CA GLN A 102 -2.94 -16.92 -25.71
C GLN A 102 -3.57 -17.53 -24.45
N GLN A 103 -3.39 -16.96 -23.24
CA GLN A 103 -3.99 -17.48 -22.00
C GLN A 103 -4.57 -16.35 -21.11
N ALA A 104 -5.66 -15.75 -21.56
CA ALA A 104 -6.36 -14.66 -20.87
C ALA A 104 -7.35 -15.12 -19.77
N TRP A 105 -7.19 -16.32 -19.20
CA TRP A 105 -8.24 -16.94 -18.36
C TRP A 105 -7.95 -17.00 -16.86
N SER A 106 -6.97 -16.25 -16.32
CA SER A 106 -6.83 -16.04 -14.87
C SER A 106 -5.77 -14.98 -14.49
N ALA A 107 -5.87 -13.75 -15.00
CA ALA A 107 -5.11 -12.65 -14.40
C ALA A 107 -5.80 -12.25 -13.08
N SER A 108 -5.55 -12.99 -12.01
CA SER A 108 -6.07 -12.67 -10.67
C SER A 108 -5.54 -11.30 -10.25
N THR A 109 -6.43 -10.35 -9.97
CA THR A 109 -6.07 -9.06 -9.37
C THR A 109 -6.27 -9.17 -7.87
N ARG A 110 -5.27 -8.75 -7.10
CA ARG A 110 -5.29 -8.80 -5.63
C ARG A 110 -5.50 -7.41 -5.04
N SER A 111 -6.36 -7.30 -4.03
CA SER A 111 -6.50 -6.08 -3.22
C SER A 111 -5.46 -6.10 -2.11
N LEU A 112 -4.63 -5.07 -2.03
CA LEU A 112 -3.58 -4.94 -1.04
C LEU A 112 -3.77 -3.67 -0.22
N GLY A 113 -3.69 -3.79 1.11
CA GLY A 113 -3.66 -2.64 2.01
C GLY A 113 -2.37 -1.81 1.85
N PRO A 114 -2.25 -0.68 2.58
CA PRO A 114 -1.15 0.25 2.40
C PRO A 114 0.26 -0.36 2.48
N LEU A 115 0.57 -1.08 3.55
CA LEU A 115 1.90 -1.68 3.74
C LEU A 115 2.15 -2.85 2.78
N GLU A 116 1.12 -3.66 2.54
CA GLU A 116 1.18 -4.80 1.63
C GLU A 116 1.41 -4.34 0.19
N TYR A 117 0.76 -3.25 -0.22
CA TYR A 117 0.94 -2.64 -1.53
C TYR A 117 2.35 -2.09 -1.70
N LEU A 118 2.87 -1.34 -0.71
CA LEU A 118 4.24 -0.83 -0.76
C LEU A 118 5.26 -1.96 -0.96
N CYS A 119 5.10 -3.07 -0.24
CA CYS A 119 6.01 -4.22 -0.34
C CYS A 119 5.85 -5.06 -1.62
N ALA A 120 4.71 -4.93 -2.30
CA ALA A 120 4.36 -5.71 -3.48
C ALA A 120 4.49 -4.92 -4.79
N TRP A 121 4.71 -3.60 -4.71
CA TRP A 121 4.76 -2.70 -5.85
C TRP A 121 5.95 -3.05 -6.77
N PRO A 122 5.71 -3.50 -8.01
CA PRO A 122 6.75 -4.01 -8.91
C PRO A 122 7.54 -2.90 -9.64
N GLY A 123 7.22 -1.63 -9.40
CA GLY A 123 7.66 -0.49 -10.20
C GLY A 123 8.39 0.58 -9.39
N ARG A 124 9.40 0.20 -8.60
CA ARG A 124 10.32 1.15 -7.94
C ARG A 124 11.12 2.04 -8.92
N ARG A 125 10.96 1.85 -10.24
CA ARG A 125 11.74 2.50 -11.30
C ARG A 125 10.98 3.54 -12.14
N ASP A 126 9.66 3.59 -12.08
CA ASP A 126 8.90 4.58 -12.85
C ASP A 126 8.39 5.70 -11.95
N SER A 127 9.01 6.86 -12.12
CA SER A 127 8.70 8.15 -11.49
C SER A 127 7.33 8.73 -11.86
N GLU A 128 6.47 7.99 -12.54
CA GLU A 128 5.27 8.53 -13.18
C GLU A 128 4.02 8.56 -12.28
N LEU A 129 3.98 7.74 -11.21
CA LEU A 129 2.77 7.56 -10.39
C LEU A 129 2.89 8.15 -8.98
N ALA A 130 3.44 9.37 -8.83
CA ALA A 130 3.44 10.15 -7.58
C ALA A 130 3.92 9.42 -6.29
N MET A 131 4.46 8.21 -6.40
CA MET A 131 4.74 7.31 -5.28
C MET A 131 5.90 7.91 -4.47
N PRO A 132 5.73 8.16 -3.15
CA PRO A 132 6.84 8.49 -2.28
C PRO A 132 7.93 7.41 -2.30
N ASP A 133 9.14 7.81 -1.90
CA ASP A 133 10.23 6.88 -1.61
C ASP A 133 9.73 5.77 -0.69
N PHE A 134 10.10 4.52 -0.97
CA PHE A 134 9.58 3.36 -0.24
C PHE A 134 9.83 3.47 1.26
N ALA A 135 11.06 3.79 1.68
CA ALA A 135 11.41 3.84 3.09
C ALA A 135 10.68 4.99 3.79
N ALA A 136 10.60 6.15 3.14
CA ALA A 136 9.80 7.29 3.65
C ALA A 136 8.32 6.93 3.77
N ALA A 137 7.72 6.30 2.75
CA ALA A 137 6.32 5.93 2.75
C ALA A 137 5.99 4.88 3.83
N THR A 138 6.83 3.86 3.97
CA THR A 138 6.70 2.86 5.02
C THR A 138 6.79 3.50 6.39
N ARG A 139 7.76 4.40 6.61
CA ARG A 139 7.90 5.14 7.88
C ARG A 139 6.62 5.90 8.19
N SER A 140 6.14 6.74 7.26
CA SER A 140 4.96 7.56 7.47
C SER A 140 3.71 6.71 7.74
N VAL A 141 3.50 5.61 7.01
CA VAL A 141 2.35 4.72 7.24
C VAL A 141 2.44 4.04 8.62
N ILE A 142 3.61 3.51 9.01
CA ILE A 142 3.81 2.90 10.33
C ILE A 142 3.61 3.93 11.43
N SER A 143 4.25 5.09 11.33
CA SER A 143 4.13 6.18 12.30
C SER A 143 2.67 6.61 12.46
N LEU A 144 1.92 6.72 11.36
CA LEU A 144 0.50 7.07 11.38
C LEU A 144 -0.31 6.04 12.17
N VAL A 145 -0.21 4.75 11.86
CA VAL A 145 -0.98 3.71 12.58
C VAL A 145 -0.55 3.52 14.02
N MET A 146 0.70 3.86 14.37
CA MET A 146 1.21 3.80 15.76
C MET A 146 0.74 4.94 16.66
N ILE A 147 0.02 5.95 16.13
CA ILE A 147 -0.59 7.01 16.94
C ILE A 147 -1.67 6.45 17.88
N ASP A 148 -2.29 5.33 17.51
CA ASP A 148 -3.37 4.70 18.24
C ASP A 148 -3.07 3.21 18.45
N ASP A 149 -2.96 2.79 19.70
CA ASP A 149 -2.56 1.41 20.06
C ASP A 149 -3.53 0.36 19.50
N GLU A 150 -4.83 0.67 19.45
CA GLU A 150 -5.85 -0.21 18.89
C GLU A 150 -5.66 -0.35 17.37
N ALA A 151 -5.40 0.77 16.68
CA ALA A 151 -5.06 0.77 15.25
C ALA A 151 -3.83 -0.10 14.97
N GLY A 152 -2.76 0.10 15.73
CA GLY A 152 -1.54 -0.69 15.61
C GLY A 152 -1.78 -2.18 15.84
N ALA A 153 -2.52 -2.55 16.89
CA ALA A 153 -2.85 -3.94 17.18
C ALA A 153 -3.70 -4.60 16.09
N LEU A 154 -4.71 -3.88 15.58
CA LEU A 154 -5.56 -4.37 14.48
C LEU A 154 -4.77 -4.56 13.19
N TYR A 155 -3.87 -3.62 12.88
CA TYR A 155 -3.05 -3.70 11.66
C TYR A 155 -2.07 -4.88 11.74
N ARG A 156 -1.38 -5.08 12.87
CA ARG A 156 -0.52 -6.25 13.07
C ARG A 156 -1.28 -7.57 12.93
N ARG A 157 -2.47 -7.66 13.53
CA ARG A 157 -3.32 -8.86 13.42
C ARG A 157 -3.70 -9.14 11.96
N LYS A 158 -4.07 -8.10 11.20
CA LYS A 158 -4.37 -8.23 9.78
C LYS A 158 -3.15 -8.71 8.98
N LEU A 159 -1.97 -8.12 9.23
CA LEU A 159 -0.74 -8.56 8.57
C LEU A 159 -0.41 -10.02 8.87
N ARG A 160 -0.56 -10.48 10.12
CA ARG A 160 -0.39 -11.90 10.48
C ARG A 160 -1.34 -12.80 9.70
N GLN A 161 -2.62 -12.43 9.61
CA GLN A 161 -3.60 -13.19 8.83
C GLN A 161 -3.20 -13.31 7.35
N ASP A 162 -2.75 -12.22 6.73
CA ASP A 162 -2.28 -12.22 5.35
C ASP A 162 -0.99 -13.05 5.17
N ILE A 163 -0.10 -13.05 6.17
CA ILE A 163 1.14 -13.84 6.17
C ILE A 163 0.82 -15.33 6.26
N ASP A 164 -0.07 -15.70 7.18
CA ASP A 164 -0.42 -17.08 7.52
C ASP A 164 -1.43 -17.73 6.54
N ASP A 165 -1.96 -16.96 5.58
CA ASP A 165 -2.76 -17.48 4.48
C ASP A 165 -1.91 -17.69 3.19
N PRO A 166 -1.28 -18.86 3.02
CA PRO A 166 -0.55 -19.18 1.81
C PRO A 166 -1.46 -19.44 0.60
N LEU A 167 -2.75 -19.71 0.81
CA LEU A 167 -3.71 -20.07 -0.24
C LEU A 167 -4.39 -18.85 -0.86
N GLY A 168 -4.46 -17.73 -0.14
CA GLY A 168 -5.06 -16.49 -0.62
C GLY A 168 -4.36 -15.87 -1.84
N GLY A 169 -3.13 -16.29 -2.18
CA GLY A 169 -2.41 -15.88 -3.38
C GLY A 169 -2.09 -14.38 -3.48
N ALA A 170 -2.46 -13.60 -2.46
CA ALA A 170 -2.31 -12.16 -2.43
C ALA A 170 -0.86 -11.74 -2.19
N LEU A 171 -0.05 -12.48 -1.44
CA LEU A 171 1.34 -12.11 -1.16
C LEU A 171 2.35 -13.06 -1.83
N SER A 172 3.40 -12.48 -2.41
CA SER A 172 4.56 -13.26 -2.86
C SER A 172 5.30 -13.84 -1.65
N ARG A 173 6.13 -14.88 -1.85
CA ARG A 173 6.97 -15.42 -0.76
C ARG A 173 7.88 -14.35 -0.15
N THR A 174 8.48 -13.51 -1.00
CA THR A 174 9.30 -12.38 -0.57
C THR A 174 8.51 -11.35 0.23
N THR A 175 7.38 -10.90 -0.31
CA THR A 175 6.52 -9.90 0.36
C THR A 175 6.06 -10.42 1.72
N ARG A 176 5.70 -11.71 1.81
CA ARG A 176 5.34 -12.38 3.05
C ARG A 176 6.50 -12.38 4.06
N ALA A 177 7.71 -12.75 3.63
CA ALA A 177 8.88 -12.76 4.50
C ALA A 177 9.22 -11.36 5.03
N ALA A 178 9.20 -10.35 4.15
CA ALA A 178 9.44 -8.96 4.55
C ALA A 178 8.40 -8.46 5.55
N LEU A 179 7.12 -8.76 5.33
CA LEU A 179 6.04 -8.39 6.26
C LEU A 179 6.14 -9.15 7.59
N ALA A 180 6.58 -10.42 7.58
CA ALA A 180 6.80 -11.18 8.81
C ALA A 180 7.88 -10.54 9.69
N GLU A 181 9.03 -10.19 9.11
CA GLU A 181 10.11 -9.48 9.81
C GLU A 181 9.66 -8.12 10.37
N LEU A 182 8.83 -7.39 9.61
CA LEU A 182 8.25 -6.14 10.07
C LEU A 182 7.36 -6.37 11.30
N VAL A 183 6.43 -7.33 11.24
CA VAL A 183 5.50 -7.58 12.34
C VAL A 183 6.24 -8.12 13.57
N ASP A 184 7.22 -9.00 13.39
CA ASP A 184 8.07 -9.51 14.48
C ASP A 184 8.80 -8.36 15.20
N ALA A 185 9.43 -7.45 14.43
CA ALA A 185 10.10 -6.29 14.99
C ALA A 185 9.12 -5.34 15.71
N TRP A 186 7.94 -5.14 15.14
CA TRP A 186 6.90 -4.30 15.74
C TRP A 186 6.40 -4.90 17.07
N GLU A 187 6.14 -6.20 17.12
CA GLU A 187 5.69 -6.89 18.34
C GLU A 187 6.79 -6.93 19.42
N ALA A 188 8.07 -6.93 19.01
CA ALA A 188 9.21 -6.80 19.92
C ALA A 188 9.42 -5.36 20.44
N GLY A 189 8.62 -4.38 20.00
CA GLY A 189 8.75 -2.99 20.40
C GLY A 189 9.94 -2.27 19.78
N ALA A 190 10.41 -2.72 18.61
CA ALA A 190 11.47 -2.05 17.88
C ALA A 190 11.04 -0.62 17.46
N PRO A 191 11.98 0.34 17.40
CA PRO A 191 11.68 1.68 16.89
C PRO A 191 11.32 1.63 15.40
N THR A 192 10.55 2.62 14.94
CA THR A 192 10.06 2.69 13.54
C THR A 192 11.19 2.65 12.51
N GLU A 193 12.33 3.27 12.79
CA GLU A 193 13.48 3.22 11.87
C GLU A 193 14.03 1.81 11.67
N ASP A 194 14.14 1.03 12.75
CA ASP A 194 14.63 -0.35 12.68
C ASP A 194 13.65 -1.24 11.89
N MET A 195 12.35 -1.02 12.09
CA MET A 195 11.29 -1.69 11.33
C MET A 195 11.39 -1.40 9.83
N VAL A 196 11.54 -0.13 9.46
CA VAL A 196 11.68 0.32 8.07
C VAL A 196 12.96 -0.22 7.45
N GLN A 197 14.07 -0.24 8.20
CA GLN A 197 15.35 -0.74 7.74
C GLN A 197 15.28 -2.23 7.42
N ARG A 198 14.73 -3.06 8.32
CA ARG A 198 14.56 -4.51 8.11
C ARG A 198 13.73 -4.81 6.87
N LEU A 199 12.63 -4.09 6.70
CA LEU A 199 11.75 -4.22 5.54
C LEU A 199 12.49 -3.83 4.24
N THR A 200 13.25 -2.75 4.26
CA THR A 200 13.99 -2.25 3.09
C THR A 200 15.07 -3.24 2.64
N LEU A 201 15.81 -3.84 3.57
CA LEU A 201 16.81 -4.87 3.29
C LEU A 201 16.18 -6.09 2.61
N HIS A 202 15.10 -6.62 3.17
CA HIS A 202 14.41 -7.80 2.63
C HIS A 202 13.84 -7.57 1.22
N VAL A 203 13.29 -6.38 0.97
CA VAL A 203 12.77 -6.03 -0.35
C VAL A 203 13.93 -5.82 -1.35
N GLY A 204 15.04 -5.21 -0.91
CA GLY A 204 16.23 -4.99 -1.76
C GLY A 204 16.97 -6.28 -2.14
N GLU A 205 17.11 -7.22 -1.22
CA GLU A 205 17.76 -8.52 -1.47
C GLU A 205 17.01 -9.34 -2.53
N ALA A 206 15.68 -9.31 -2.51
CA ALA A 206 14.86 -10.01 -3.49
C ALA A 206 14.96 -9.44 -4.91
N GLU A 207 15.25 -8.14 -5.05
CA GLU A 207 15.52 -7.52 -6.36
C GLU A 207 16.93 -7.89 -6.88
N GLY A 208 17.91 -8.01 -5.98
CA GLY A 208 19.28 -8.43 -6.31
C GLY A 208 19.41 -9.88 -6.76
N ASP A 209 18.60 -10.78 -6.18
CA ASP A 209 18.57 -12.19 -6.56
C ASP A 209 17.96 -12.42 -7.96
N GLY A 210 16.98 -11.58 -8.35
CA GLY A 210 16.38 -11.62 -9.70
C GLY A 210 17.36 -11.26 -10.82
N LEU A 211 18.27 -10.31 -10.59
CA LEU A 211 19.32 -9.93 -11.55
C LEU A 211 20.46 -10.96 -11.59
N SER A 212 20.78 -11.57 -10.44
CA SER A 212 21.79 -12.64 -10.35
C SER A 212 21.34 -13.94 -11.03
N ALA A 213 20.03 -14.22 -11.03
CA ALA A 213 19.45 -15.36 -11.74
C ALA A 213 19.52 -15.22 -13.27
N LEU A 214 19.36 -14.00 -13.80
CA LEU A 214 19.48 -13.73 -15.25
C LEU A 214 20.91 -13.84 -15.76
N HIS A 215 21.91 -13.58 -14.91
CA HIS A 215 23.33 -13.72 -15.28
C HIS A 215 23.82 -15.18 -15.31
N ARG A 216 23.02 -16.13 -14.80
CA ARG A 216 23.33 -17.58 -14.79
C ARG A 216 22.58 -18.38 -15.85
N MET A 217 21.83 -17.73 -16.75
CA MET A 217 21.27 -18.43 -17.90
C MET A 217 22.38 -18.68 -18.93
N PRO A 218 22.71 -19.94 -19.27
CA PRO A 218 23.62 -20.20 -20.37
C PRO A 218 22.98 -19.70 -21.66
N LEU A 219 23.68 -18.81 -22.37
CA LEU A 219 23.31 -18.40 -23.72
C LEU A 219 23.19 -19.66 -24.59
N PRO A 220 22.10 -19.83 -25.37
CA PRO A 220 22.02 -20.94 -26.31
C PRO A 220 23.13 -20.75 -27.34
N LEU A 221 24.11 -21.66 -27.32
CA LEU A 221 25.12 -21.78 -28.35
C LEU A 221 24.38 -22.02 -29.68
N ARG A 222 24.58 -21.10 -30.64
CA ARG A 222 24.14 -21.27 -32.02
C ARG A 222 24.98 -22.31 -32.73
#